data_AF-A0A5K0XGF8-F1
#
_entry.id   AF-A0A5K0XGF8-F1
#
_cell.length_a   1.000
_cell.length_b   1.000
_cell.length_c   1.000
_cell.angle_alpha   90.00
_cell.angle_beta   90.00
_cell.angle_gamma   90.00
#
_symmetry.space_group_name_H-M   'P 1'
#
loop_
_entity.id
_entity.type
_entity.pdbx_description
1 polymer ?
#
loop_
_entity_poly.entity_id
_entity_poly.type
_entity_poly.pdbx_seq_one_letter_code
_entity_poly.pdbx_strand_id
1 'polypeptide(L)'
;SYLGIKSPIPYRVRQFAGNRKRFGMNFAFGGTGVFDTLVSLPNMTTQIDLFQQLIDEGEYQEWELGSSMALVSVAGNDYSAYLARNGTMQ
;
A
#
# COMPACT_ATOMS: atom_id res chain seq x y z
N SER A 1 -4.31 10.91 16.16
CA SER A 1 -3.82 9.68 15.50
C SER A 1 -3.47 8.68 16.59
N TYR A 2 -3.85 7.41 16.45
CA TYR A 2 -3.55 6.35 17.43
C TYR A 2 -2.05 6.20 17.70
N LEU A 3 -1.22 6.43 16.67
CA LEU A 3 0.23 6.32 16.73
C LEU A 3 0.96 7.66 16.98
N GLY A 4 0.23 8.75 17.28
CA GLY A 4 0.84 10.07 17.49
C GLY A 4 1.43 10.75 16.24
N ILE A 5 1.47 10.06 15.09
CA ILE A 5 1.97 10.58 13.81
C ILE A 5 0.84 11.12 12.92
N LYS A 6 1.14 12.08 12.03
CA LYS A 6 0.19 12.51 11.00
C LYS A 6 -0.05 11.37 9.99
N SER A 7 -1.22 11.39 9.33
CA SER A 7 -1.54 10.38 8.32
C SER A 7 -0.51 10.39 7.19
N PRO A 8 -0.01 9.22 6.76
CA PRO A 8 0.76 9.08 5.55
C PRO A 8 0.01 9.62 4.34
N ILE A 9 0.75 10.19 3.38
CA ILE A 9 0.19 10.69 2.12
C ILE A 9 -0.10 9.52 1.17
N PRO A 10 -1.18 9.55 0.36
CA PRO A 10 -1.34 8.55 -0.70
C PRO A 10 -0.24 8.68 -1.75
N TYR A 11 0.34 7.55 -2.18
CA TYR A 11 1.38 7.49 -3.22
C TYR A 11 1.01 8.26 -4.50
N ARG A 12 -0.27 8.19 -4.89
CA ARG A 12 -0.82 8.84 -6.09
C ARG A 12 -0.65 10.36 -6.11
N VAL A 13 -0.49 11.01 -4.96
CA VAL A 13 -0.36 12.47 -4.86
C VAL A 13 1.01 12.89 -4.32
N ARG A 14 1.99 11.97 -4.30
CA ARG A 14 3.33 12.20 -3.70
C ARG A 14 4.06 13.43 -4.25
N GLN A 15 3.89 13.73 -5.53
CA GLN A 15 4.49 14.90 -6.18
C GLN A 15 4.02 16.24 -5.60
N PHE A 16 2.85 16.29 -4.97
CA PHE A 16 2.27 17.50 -4.36
C PHE A 16 2.40 17.54 -2.84
N ALA A 17 3.15 16.60 -2.26
CA ALA A 17 3.14 16.42 -0.81
C ALA A 17 4.10 17.34 -0.05
N GLY A 18 5.15 17.84 -0.70
CA GLY A 18 6.19 18.65 -0.06
C GLY A 18 6.67 18.04 1.25
N ASN A 19 6.70 18.84 2.32
CA ASN A 19 7.13 18.41 3.66
C ASN A 19 6.24 17.35 4.32
N ARG A 20 5.11 16.95 3.72
CA ARG A 20 4.29 15.86 4.24
C ARG A 20 4.89 14.47 3.98
N LYS A 21 5.84 14.34 3.04
CA LYS A 21 6.55 13.07 2.77
C LYS A 21 7.20 12.47 4.03
N ARG A 22 7.63 13.31 4.98
CA ARG A 22 8.24 12.90 6.26
C ARG A 22 7.31 12.10 7.20
N PHE A 23 6.00 12.10 6.92
CA PHE A 23 5.02 11.36 7.72
C PHE A 23 4.69 9.98 7.10
N GLY A 24 5.51 9.52 6.17
CA GLY A 24 5.35 8.25 5.48
C GLY A 24 4.41 8.33 4.27
N MET A 25 4.25 7.19 3.61
CA MET A 25 3.46 7.05 2.40
C MET A 25 2.49 5.86 2.49
N ASN A 26 1.29 6.04 1.96
CA ASN A 26 0.27 5.00 1.84
C ASN A 26 0.17 4.54 0.38
N PHE A 27 0.51 3.27 0.14
CA PHE A 27 0.47 2.65 -1.18
C PHE A 27 -0.83 1.86 -1.42
N ALA A 28 -1.72 1.77 -0.43
CA ALA A 28 -2.90 0.91 -0.49
C ALA A 28 -3.94 1.37 -1.52
N PHE A 29 -4.45 0.41 -2.31
CA PHE A 29 -5.64 0.58 -3.14
C PHE A 29 -6.81 -0.22 -2.56
N GLY A 30 -7.84 0.50 -2.12
CA GLY A 30 -9.04 -0.14 -1.56
C GLY A 30 -9.73 -1.07 -2.57
N GLY A 31 -10.22 -2.21 -2.07
CA GLY A 31 -10.88 -3.24 -2.87
C GLY A 31 -9.93 -4.24 -3.53
N THR A 32 -8.62 -3.98 -3.54
CA THR A 32 -7.61 -4.90 -4.09
C THR A 32 -7.17 -5.94 -3.06
N GLY A 33 -6.50 -6.99 -3.54
CA GLY A 33 -6.01 -8.10 -2.75
C GLY A 33 -4.57 -8.47 -3.12
N VAL A 34 -4.13 -9.64 -2.66
CA VAL A 34 -2.87 -10.24 -3.14
C VAL A 34 -2.99 -10.57 -4.62
N PHE A 35 -4.16 -11.07 -5.03
CA PHE A 35 -4.49 -11.39 -6.42
C PHE A 35 -5.37 -10.30 -7.03
N ASP A 36 -5.62 -10.44 -8.33
CA ASP A 36 -6.57 -9.58 -9.02
C ASP A 36 -7.99 -9.86 -8.52
N THR A 37 -8.62 -8.80 -8.02
CA THR A 37 -9.97 -8.86 -7.44
C THR A 37 -11.01 -8.41 -8.47
N LEU A 38 -12.20 -7.98 -8.02
CA LEU A 38 -13.25 -7.44 -8.88
C LEU A 38 -12.95 -5.99 -9.34
N VAL A 39 -11.96 -5.33 -8.73
CA VAL A 39 -11.52 -3.99 -9.15
C VAL A 39 -10.20 -4.08 -9.92
N SER A 40 -10.12 -3.39 -11.06
CA SER A 40 -8.93 -3.32 -11.89
C SER A 40 -8.00 -2.20 -11.39
N LEU A 41 -7.48 -2.38 -10.18
CA LEU A 41 -6.53 -1.45 -9.53
C LEU A 41 -5.26 -2.21 -9.11
N PRO A 42 -4.15 -1.50 -8.85
CA PRO A 42 -2.89 -2.12 -8.43
C PRO A 42 -3.07 -3.10 -7.25
N ASN A 43 -2.82 -4.38 -7.51
CA ASN A 43 -2.83 -5.42 -6.47
C ASN A 43 -1.64 -5.27 -5.52
N MET A 44 -1.59 -6.08 -4.46
CA MET A 44 -0.59 -5.93 -3.40
C MET A 44 0.85 -6.03 -3.92
N THR A 45 1.12 -6.89 -4.91
CA THR A 45 2.44 -6.99 -5.54
C THR A 45 2.83 -5.65 -6.15
N THR A 46 1.95 -5.06 -6.97
CA THR A 46 2.21 -3.73 -7.55
C THR A 46 2.36 -2.66 -6.47
N GLN A 47 1.60 -2.71 -5.37
CA GLN A 47 1.74 -1.75 -4.28
C GLN A 47 3.11 -1.81 -3.59
N ILE A 48 3.65 -3.02 -3.44
CA ILE A 48 5.01 -3.24 -2.91
C ILE A 48 6.06 -2.78 -3.93
N ASP A 49 5.86 -3.04 -5.22
CA ASP A 49 6.78 -2.59 -6.28
C ASP A 49 6.87 -1.06 -6.32
N LEU A 50 5.76 -0.34 -6.12
CA LEU A 50 5.76 1.13 -6.02
C LEU A 50 6.56 1.63 -4.81
N PHE A 51 6.57 0.88 -3.70
CA PHE A 51 7.42 1.20 -2.56
C PHE A 51 8.88 0.92 -2.87
N GLN A 52 9.19 -0.25 -3.45
CA GLN A 52 10.54 -0.63 -3.87
C GLN A 52 11.14 0.39 -4.84
N GLN A 53 10.34 0.86 -5.81
CA GLN A 53 10.75 1.89 -6.76
C GLN A 53 11.24 3.17 -6.06
N LEU A 54 10.58 3.61 -4.97
CA LEU A 54 11.02 4.80 -4.23
C LEU A 54 12.33 4.59 -3.47
N ILE A 55 12.59 3.36 -3.01
CA ILE A 55 13.89 3.00 -2.42
C ILE A 55 14.96 3.07 -3.51
N ASP A 56 14.70 2.45 -4.66
CA ASP A 56 15.65 2.39 -5.78
C ASP A 56 15.94 3.78 -6.36
N GLU A 57 14.96 4.68 -6.36
CA GLU A 57 15.10 6.10 -6.76
C GLU A 57 15.80 6.97 -5.70
N GLY A 58 16.09 6.42 -4.51
CA GLY A 58 16.75 7.15 -3.42
C GLY A 58 15.88 8.17 -2.70
N GLU A 59 14.54 8.06 -2.81
CA GLU A 59 13.59 8.90 -2.08
C GLU A 59 13.58 8.57 -0.57
N TYR A 60 14.01 7.37 -0.21
CA TYR A 60 14.24 6.94 1.18
C TYR A 60 15.63 6.34 1.33
N GLN A 61 16.39 6.86 2.30
CA GLN A 61 17.72 6.33 2.63
C GLN A 61 17.61 5.10 3.53
N GLU A 62 18.59 4.19 3.47
CA GLU A 62 18.58 2.95 4.28
C GLU A 62 18.39 3.19 5.79
N TRP A 63 19.01 4.26 6.33
CA TRP A 63 18.88 4.61 7.75
C TRP A 63 17.47 5.13 8.12
N GLU A 64 16.77 5.76 7.17
CA GLU A 64 15.36 6.15 7.35
C GLU A 64 14.47 4.92 7.41
N LEU A 65 14.74 3.92 6.55
CA LEU A 65 14.03 2.65 6.54
C LEU A 65 14.28 1.87 7.85
N GLY A 66 15.51 1.84 8.35
CA GLY A 66 15.88 1.14 9.58
C GLY A 66 15.22 1.68 10.86
N SER A 67 14.68 2.90 10.83
CA SER A 67 13.93 3.53 11.93
C SER A 67 12.43 3.70 11.61
N SER A 68 11.96 3.13 10.50
CA SER A 68 10.57 3.21 10.06
C SER A 68 9.75 1.98 10.45
N MET A 69 8.44 2.09 10.37
CA MET A 69 7.49 0.98 10.51
C MET A 69 6.71 0.80 9.23
N ALA A 70 6.55 -0.44 8.78
CA ALA A 70 5.63 -0.81 7.70
C ALA A 70 4.38 -1.47 8.27
N LEU A 71 3.20 -1.03 7.81
CA LEU A 71 1.93 -1.70 8.10
C LEU A 71 1.41 -2.34 6.82
N VAL A 72 1.37 -3.67 6.82
CA VAL A 72 0.76 -4.46 5.74
C VAL A 72 -0.51 -5.10 6.28
N SER A 73 -1.63 -4.84 5.62
CA SER A 73 -2.93 -5.41 5.99
C SER A 73 -3.67 -5.82 4.73
N VAL A 74 -4.09 -7.08 4.69
CA VAL A 74 -4.91 -7.65 3.62
C VAL A 74 -6.02 -8.46 4.24
N ALA A 75 -7.25 -8.22 3.80
CA ALA A 75 -8.41 -8.92 4.34
C ALA A 75 -9.54 -8.95 3.31
N GLY A 76 -10.21 -10.11 3.23
CA GLY A 76 -11.53 -10.29 2.62
C GLY A 76 -11.61 -10.17 1.10
N ASN A 77 -10.91 -9.23 0.45
CA ASN A 77 -11.13 -8.92 -0.96
C ASN A 77 -10.82 -10.10 -1.88
N ASP A 78 -9.74 -10.85 -1.63
CA ASP A 78 -9.41 -12.06 -2.39
C ASP A 78 -10.49 -13.13 -2.24
N TYR A 79 -10.97 -13.38 -1.01
CA TYR A 79 -12.04 -14.35 -0.75
C TYR A 79 -13.37 -13.92 -1.39
N SER A 80 -13.74 -12.65 -1.25
CA SER A 80 -14.94 -12.09 -1.88
C SER A 80 -14.87 -12.21 -3.40
N ALA A 81 -13.71 -11.92 -4.00
CA ALA A 81 -13.51 -12.07 -5.44
C ALA A 81 -13.57 -13.54 -5.88
N TYR A 82 -13.00 -14.45 -5.08
CA TYR A 82 -13.07 -15.88 -5.33
C TYR A 82 -14.52 -16.39 -5.32
N LEU A 83 -15.30 -16.05 -4.29
CA LEU A 83 -16.72 -16.43 -4.20
C LEU A 83 -17.55 -15.82 -5.33
N ALA A 84 -17.32 -14.54 -5.67
CA ALA A 84 -18.01 -13.87 -6.78
C ALA A 84 -17.69 -14.49 -8.16
N ARG A 85 -16.55 -15.19 -8.28
CA ARG A 85 -16.15 -15.94 -9.47
C ARG A 85 -16.60 -17.41 -9.44
N ASN A 86 -17.66 -17.72 -8.70
CA ASN A 86 -18.21 -19.07 -8.50
C ASN A 86 -17.25 -20.03 -7.79
N GLY A 87 -16.39 -19.51 -6.92
CA GLY A 87 -15.60 -20.30 -5.99
C GLY A 87 -16.48 -20.99 -4.93
N THR A 88 -15.98 -22.07 -4.33
CA THR A 88 -16.71 -22.84 -3.32
C THR A 88 -16.46 -22.29 -1.92
N MET A 89 -17.49 -22.19 -1.08
CA MET A 89 -17.28 -21.92 0.34
C MET A 89 -16.52 -23.10 0.99
N GLN A 90 -15.63 -22.77 1.92
CA GLN A 90 -14.88 -23.75 2.70
C GLN A 90 -15.70 -24.26 3.89
#